data_AF-A0A1F3YIT8-F1
#
_entry.id   AF-A0A1F3YIT8-F1
#
_cell.length_a   1.000
_cell.length_b   1.000
_cell.length_c   1.000
_cell.angle_alpha   90.00
_cell.angle_beta   90.00
_cell.angle_gamma   90.00
#
_symmetry.space_group_name_H-M   'P 1'
#
loop_
_entity.id
_entity.type
_entity.pdbx_description
1 polymer ?
#
loop_
_entity_poly.entity_id
_entity_poly.type
_entity_poly.pdbx_seq_one_letter_code
_entity_poly.pdbx_strand_id
1 'polypeptide(L)'
;MTCPSCEARTSCFGQGADASALRQLDQVVEKRLSLAAGAYLYRIGDPFRSLYAVRAGCLKNSIRDEKGRDHVMGFHMLGDVVGVGGIETRAYIFDMRALEPSEVCEVPFDKLEALAHRVPALHPNIMKIFGRYRSRDARTQFLRREGSTDVRVAGFLVDFCRRLEERGSDPASLRLPMSRADIGDYLGLSADEVGKAFARLGERGIAKVWRKTIKVSSIEGLRSLAAGRAGRGLATPAVLATDGPSQEGAHHEP
;
A
#
# COMPACT_ATOMS: atom_id res chain seq x y z
N MET A 1 -2.95 -21.27 -7.20
CA MET A 1 -2.64 -20.13 -8.10
C MET A 1 -1.16 -19.78 -7.96
N THR A 2 -0.45 -19.64 -9.09
CA THR A 2 1.00 -19.39 -9.17
C THR A 2 1.28 -17.91 -9.46
N CYS A 3 2.52 -17.45 -9.27
CA CYS A 3 2.92 -16.06 -9.55
C CYS A 3 2.60 -15.58 -10.99
N PRO A 4 2.81 -16.39 -12.06
CA PRO A 4 2.47 -15.96 -13.43
C PRO A 4 0.99 -15.59 -13.62
N SER A 5 0.08 -16.27 -12.93
CA SER A 5 -1.37 -16.03 -13.01
C SER A 5 -1.90 -15.17 -11.87
N CYS A 6 -1.02 -14.54 -11.08
CA CYS A 6 -1.42 -13.79 -9.88
C CYS A 6 -1.76 -12.34 -10.24
N GLU A 7 -2.88 -11.81 -9.74
CA GLU A 7 -3.28 -10.40 -9.92
C GLU A 7 -2.30 -9.44 -9.25
N ALA A 8 -1.68 -9.85 -8.13
CA ALA A 8 -0.69 -9.06 -7.41
C ALA A 8 0.65 -8.89 -8.18
N ARG A 9 0.87 -9.61 -9.29
CA ARG A 9 2.18 -9.66 -9.97
C ARG A 9 2.66 -8.31 -10.49
N THR A 10 1.74 -7.40 -10.77
CA THR A 10 2.06 -6.05 -11.29
C THR A 10 2.55 -5.08 -10.21
N SER A 11 2.47 -5.46 -8.93
CA SER A 11 2.79 -4.57 -7.79
C SER A 11 3.65 -5.22 -6.70
N CYS A 12 3.70 -6.56 -6.64
CA CYS A 12 4.57 -7.30 -5.72
C CYS A 12 6.03 -7.40 -6.24
N PHE A 13 6.80 -8.38 -5.74
CA PHE A 13 8.17 -8.67 -6.21
C PHE A 13 8.27 -8.90 -7.73
N GLY A 14 7.20 -9.40 -8.36
CA GLY A 14 7.16 -9.75 -9.79
C GLY A 14 6.89 -8.59 -10.76
N GLN A 15 6.83 -7.35 -10.27
CA GLN A 15 6.44 -6.19 -11.09
C GLN A 15 7.29 -6.04 -12.36
N GLY A 16 6.69 -6.15 -13.54
CA GLY A 16 7.41 -6.02 -14.82
C GLY A 16 8.41 -7.15 -15.11
N ALA A 17 8.38 -8.24 -14.32
CA ALA A 17 9.20 -9.42 -14.57
C ALA A 17 8.58 -10.29 -15.67
N ASP A 18 9.41 -10.91 -16.49
CA ASP A 18 8.96 -11.84 -17.53
C ASP A 18 8.42 -13.16 -16.94
N ALA A 19 7.84 -14.00 -17.79
CA ALA A 19 7.26 -15.27 -17.37
C ALA A 19 8.29 -16.23 -16.74
N SER A 20 9.57 -16.17 -17.13
CA SER A 20 10.63 -17.00 -16.57
C SER A 20 10.98 -16.56 -15.15
N ALA A 21 11.22 -15.26 -14.96
CA ALA A 21 11.48 -14.65 -13.67
C ALA A 21 10.30 -14.87 -12.70
N LEU A 22 9.05 -14.76 -13.17
CA LEU A 22 7.86 -15.05 -12.36
C LEU A 22 7.76 -16.51 -11.94
N ARG A 23 8.17 -17.47 -12.78
CA ARG A 23 8.25 -18.89 -12.40
C ARG A 23 9.32 -19.13 -11.34
N GLN A 24 10.48 -18.49 -11.46
CA GLN A 24 11.54 -18.60 -10.45
C GLN A 24 11.14 -17.94 -9.12
N LEU A 25 10.41 -16.83 -9.17
CA LEU A 25 9.80 -16.23 -7.99
C LEU A 25 8.78 -17.17 -7.33
N ASP A 26 7.93 -17.84 -8.12
CA ASP A 26 6.94 -18.79 -7.59
C ASP A 26 7.59 -19.95 -6.80
N GLN A 27 8.78 -20.40 -7.25
CA GLN A 27 9.55 -21.47 -6.61
C GLN A 27 10.13 -21.08 -5.24
N VAL A 28 10.37 -19.79 -4.99
CA VAL A 28 10.87 -19.32 -3.68
C VAL A 28 9.75 -18.96 -2.70
N VAL A 29 8.49 -18.93 -3.15
CA VAL A 29 7.34 -18.76 -2.25
C VAL A 29 7.19 -20.02 -1.40
N GLU A 30 7.42 -19.90 -0.09
CA GLU A 30 7.39 -21.04 0.81
C GLU A 30 5.96 -21.45 1.15
N LYS A 31 5.11 -20.49 1.48
CA LYS A 31 3.71 -20.74 1.85
C LYS A 31 2.78 -19.70 1.26
N ARG A 32 1.55 -20.12 1.00
CA ARG A 32 0.41 -19.23 0.74
C ARG A 32 -0.51 -19.34 1.95
N LEU A 33 -0.53 -18.28 2.75
CA LEU A 33 -1.23 -18.26 4.02
C LEU A 33 -2.60 -17.60 3.83
N SER A 34 -3.63 -18.23 4.37
CA SER A 34 -4.97 -17.64 4.51
C SER A 34 -5.16 -17.19 5.95
N LEU A 35 -5.55 -15.93 6.12
CA LEU A 35 -5.77 -15.30 7.42
C LEU A 35 -7.25 -14.99 7.58
N ALA A 36 -7.82 -15.40 8.72
CA ALA A 36 -9.14 -14.93 9.12
C ALA A 36 -9.09 -13.43 9.48
N ALA A 37 -10.23 -12.75 9.39
CA ALA A 37 -10.34 -11.37 9.88
C ALA A 37 -9.93 -11.29 11.35
N GLY A 38 -9.03 -10.36 11.67
CA GLY A 38 -8.50 -10.18 13.02
C GLY A 38 -7.32 -11.10 13.38
N ALA A 39 -6.92 -12.04 12.53
CA ALA A 39 -5.74 -12.88 12.76
C ALA A 39 -4.44 -12.08 12.58
N TYR A 40 -3.42 -12.45 13.34
CA TYR A 40 -2.08 -11.90 13.20
C TYR A 40 -1.29 -12.73 12.17
N LEU A 41 -0.57 -12.05 11.29
CA LEU A 41 0.41 -12.66 10.40
C LEU A 41 1.74 -12.88 11.15
N TYR A 42 2.17 -11.86 11.88
CA TYR A 42 3.28 -11.88 12.84
C TYR A 42 3.06 -10.78 13.87
N ARG A 43 3.79 -10.86 14.97
CA ARG A 43 3.77 -9.89 16.08
C ARG A 43 5.10 -9.17 16.22
N ILE A 44 5.07 -8.04 16.93
CA ILE A 44 6.29 -7.35 17.35
C ILE A 44 7.18 -8.32 18.14
N GLY A 45 8.47 -8.33 17.80
CA GLY A 45 9.48 -9.16 18.46
C GLY A 45 9.61 -10.57 17.90
N ASP A 46 8.68 -11.03 17.05
CA ASP A 46 8.84 -12.30 16.35
C ASP A 46 10.10 -12.26 15.48
N PRO A 47 10.89 -13.35 15.39
CA PRO A 47 12.08 -13.38 14.55
C PRO A 47 11.77 -13.08 13.09
N PHE A 48 12.54 -12.19 12.47
CA PHE A 48 12.40 -11.88 11.05
C PHE A 48 12.92 -13.05 10.21
N ARG A 49 12.06 -13.61 9.36
CA ARG A 49 12.40 -14.73 8.46
C ARG A 49 11.99 -14.45 7.02
N SER A 50 10.79 -13.91 6.85
CA SER A 50 10.13 -13.81 5.57
C SER A 50 9.58 -12.41 5.33
N LEU A 51 9.53 -12.02 4.07
CA LEU A 51 8.66 -10.95 3.59
C LEU A 51 7.35 -11.56 3.10
N TYR A 52 6.28 -10.77 3.13
CA TYR A 52 4.97 -11.25 2.71
C TYR A 52 4.35 -10.33 1.68
N ALA A 53 3.94 -10.90 0.54
CA ALA A 53 3.18 -10.19 -0.48
C ALA A 53 1.69 -10.43 -0.29
N VAL A 54 0.91 -9.35 -0.16
CA VAL A 54 -0.55 -9.44 -0.03
C VAL A 54 -1.15 -9.89 -1.35
N ARG A 55 -1.93 -10.98 -1.35
CA ARG A 55 -2.60 -11.52 -2.53
C ARG A 55 -4.09 -11.26 -2.56
N ALA A 56 -4.70 -11.07 -1.40
CA ALA A 56 -6.09 -10.68 -1.26
C ALA A 56 -6.31 -10.08 0.12
N GLY A 57 -7.36 -9.28 0.25
CA GLY A 57 -7.75 -8.66 1.51
C GLY A 57 -6.95 -7.42 1.88
N CYS A 58 -6.91 -7.11 3.16
CA CYS A 58 -6.27 -5.93 3.70
C CYS A 58 -5.71 -6.20 5.10
N LEU A 59 -4.49 -5.73 5.34
CA LEU A 59 -3.83 -5.81 6.62
C LEU A 59 -3.52 -4.40 7.15
N LYS A 60 -3.38 -4.28 8.46
CA LYS A 60 -2.81 -3.10 9.11
C LYS A 60 -1.53 -3.47 9.85
N ASN A 61 -0.59 -2.53 9.90
CA ASN A 61 0.52 -2.59 10.85
C ASN A 61 0.26 -1.64 12.03
N SER A 62 0.58 -2.07 13.24
CA SER A 62 0.38 -1.27 14.45
C SER A 62 1.43 -1.50 15.52
N ILE A 63 1.57 -0.53 16.42
CA ILE A 63 2.30 -0.65 17.68
C ILE A 63 1.31 -0.53 18.83
N ARG A 64 1.46 -1.35 19.86
CA ARG A 64 0.69 -1.19 21.08
C ARG A 64 1.45 -0.33 22.08
N ASP A 65 0.81 0.70 22.62
CA ASP A 65 1.40 1.50 23.71
C ASP A 65 1.31 0.78 25.07
N GLU A 66 1.99 1.32 26.08
CA GLU A 66 2.00 0.77 27.45
C GLU A 66 0.60 0.68 28.08
N LYS A 67 -0.35 1.48 27.58
CA LYS A 67 -1.75 1.49 28.03
C LYS A 67 -2.62 0.52 27.23
N GLY A 68 -2.03 -0.28 26.34
CA GLY A 68 -2.71 -1.29 25.55
C GLY A 68 -3.46 -0.74 24.32
N ARG A 69 -3.25 0.53 23.94
CA ARG A 69 -3.89 1.11 22.75
C ARG A 69 -3.08 0.79 21.50
N ASP A 70 -3.77 0.35 20.45
CA ASP A 70 -3.16 0.06 19.16
C ASP A 70 -3.03 1.36 18.34
N HIS A 71 -1.79 1.75 18.03
CA HIS A 71 -1.44 2.84 17.13
C HIS A 71 -1.17 2.28 15.72
N VAL A 72 -2.04 2.62 14.78
CA VAL A 72 -2.00 2.18 13.38
C VAL A 72 -0.95 2.98 12.61
N MET A 73 0.05 2.28 12.10
CA MET A 73 1.14 2.86 11.33
C MET A 73 0.86 2.86 9.84
N GLY A 74 -0.11 2.09 9.38
CA GLY A 74 -0.37 1.91 7.96
C GLY A 74 -1.35 0.80 7.62
N PHE A 75 -1.76 0.83 6.34
CA PHE A 75 -2.65 -0.14 5.73
C PHE A 75 -2.02 -0.70 4.47
N HIS A 76 -2.20 -2.01 4.30
CA HIS A 76 -1.60 -2.81 3.23
C HIS A 76 -2.69 -3.55 2.47
N MET A 77 -2.65 -3.45 1.15
CA MET A 77 -3.63 -4.08 0.24
C MET A 77 -2.92 -4.97 -0.77
N LEU A 78 -3.67 -5.68 -1.62
CA LEU A 78 -3.18 -6.49 -2.75
C LEU A 78 -1.84 -6.01 -3.33
N GLY A 79 -0.84 -6.84 -3.55
CA GLY A 79 0.44 -6.43 -4.12
C GLY A 79 1.38 -5.65 -3.19
N ASP A 80 0.92 -5.17 -2.04
CA ASP A 80 1.85 -4.61 -1.06
C ASP A 80 2.73 -5.71 -0.47
N VAL A 81 3.99 -5.36 -0.21
CA VAL A 81 4.93 -6.20 0.49
C VAL A 81 5.10 -5.69 1.91
N VAL A 82 4.98 -6.59 2.88
CA VAL A 82 5.08 -6.30 4.31
C VAL A 82 6.20 -7.10 4.97
N GLY A 83 6.63 -6.66 6.16
CA GLY A 83 7.74 -7.25 6.92
C GLY A 83 9.08 -6.54 6.69
N VAL A 84 9.13 -5.57 5.78
CA VAL A 84 10.36 -4.86 5.37
C VAL A 84 11.12 -4.24 6.55
N GLY A 85 10.41 -3.64 7.51
CA GLY A 85 11.03 -3.01 8.67
C GLY A 85 11.82 -3.95 9.59
N GLY A 86 11.64 -5.27 9.49
CA GLY A 86 12.35 -6.24 10.30
C GLY A 86 13.70 -6.72 9.74
N ILE A 87 14.07 -6.29 8.53
CA ILE A 87 15.31 -6.73 7.86
C ILE A 87 16.55 -6.33 8.67
N GLU A 88 16.60 -5.06 9.10
CA GLU A 88 17.74 -4.51 9.83
C GLU A 88 17.83 -5.09 11.26
N THR A 89 16.71 -5.08 11.97
CA THR A 89 16.64 -5.50 13.38
C THR A 89 16.64 -7.00 13.59
N ARG A 90 16.48 -7.80 12.52
CA ARG A 90 16.27 -9.26 12.56
C ARG A 90 15.02 -9.68 13.37
N ALA A 91 14.09 -8.76 13.61
CA ALA A 91 12.82 -9.02 14.28
C ALA A 91 11.72 -8.12 13.70
N TYR A 92 10.47 -8.59 13.65
CA TYR A 92 9.37 -7.74 13.21
C TYR A 92 9.13 -6.60 14.20
N ILE A 93 9.06 -5.37 13.68
CA ILE A 93 8.94 -4.14 14.48
C ILE A 93 7.50 -3.62 14.61
N PHE A 94 6.55 -4.28 13.95
CA PHE A 94 5.12 -3.97 14.01
C PHE A 94 4.29 -5.25 14.14
N ASP A 95 3.14 -5.15 14.78
CA ASP A 95 2.11 -6.18 14.69
C ASP A 95 1.49 -6.08 13.30
N MET A 96 1.34 -7.21 12.61
CA MET A 96 0.66 -7.27 11.30
C MET A 96 -0.63 -8.06 11.43
N ARG A 97 -1.77 -7.38 11.29
CA ARG A 97 -3.09 -7.97 11.53
C ARG A 97 -4.00 -7.83 10.32
N ALA A 98 -4.69 -8.91 9.97
CA ALA A 98 -5.68 -8.92 8.91
C ALA A 98 -6.95 -8.15 9.35
N LEU A 99 -7.43 -7.22 8.53
CA LEU A 99 -8.68 -6.46 8.77
C LEU A 99 -9.92 -7.18 8.21
N GLU A 100 -9.68 -8.17 7.35
CA GLU A 100 -10.67 -8.99 6.68
C GLU A 100 -10.03 -10.32 6.26
N PRO A 101 -10.80 -11.32 5.78
CA PRO A 101 -10.21 -12.52 5.23
C PRO A 101 -9.18 -12.16 4.16
N SER A 102 -7.94 -12.59 4.36
CA SER A 102 -6.79 -12.14 3.57
C SER A 102 -5.93 -13.33 3.14
N GLU A 103 -5.25 -13.19 2.00
CA GLU A 103 -4.26 -14.14 1.54
C GLU A 103 -2.91 -13.45 1.39
N VAL A 104 -1.84 -14.12 1.79
CA VAL A 104 -0.46 -13.63 1.60
C VAL A 104 0.45 -14.73 1.07
N CYS A 105 1.45 -14.35 0.27
CA CYS A 105 2.57 -15.22 -0.07
C CYS A 105 3.71 -14.95 0.90
N GLU A 106 4.16 -15.98 1.62
CA GLU A 106 5.38 -15.97 2.41
C GLU A 106 6.59 -16.23 1.48
N VAL A 107 7.54 -15.30 1.49
CA VAL A 107 8.80 -15.42 0.75
C VAL A 107 9.96 -15.26 1.74
N PRO A 108 10.68 -16.34 2.07
CA PRO A 108 11.87 -16.28 2.90
C PRO A 108 12.88 -15.28 2.34
N PHE A 109 13.41 -14.42 3.22
CA PHE A 109 14.23 -13.29 2.79
C PHE A 109 15.57 -13.75 2.17
N ASP A 110 16.16 -14.80 2.73
CA ASP A 110 17.37 -15.45 2.22
C ASP A 110 17.18 -16.01 0.80
N LYS A 111 16.05 -16.67 0.54
CA LYS A 111 15.71 -17.19 -0.79
C LYS A 111 15.43 -16.06 -1.78
N LEU A 112 14.79 -14.99 -1.34
CA LEU A 112 14.54 -13.81 -2.16
C LEU A 112 15.86 -13.11 -2.54
N GLU A 113 16.76 -12.95 -1.58
CA GLU A 113 18.09 -12.37 -1.80
C GLU A 113 18.90 -13.21 -2.78
N ALA A 114 18.97 -14.53 -2.57
CA ALA A 114 19.64 -15.44 -3.51
C ALA A 114 19.01 -15.42 -4.90
N LEU A 115 17.68 -15.29 -4.99
CA LEU A 115 16.98 -15.15 -6.27
C LEU A 115 17.33 -13.84 -6.97
N ALA A 116 17.40 -12.72 -6.24
CA ALA A 116 17.74 -11.41 -6.80
C ALA A 116 19.13 -11.40 -7.46
N HIS A 117 20.08 -12.19 -6.92
CA HIS A 117 21.39 -12.37 -7.52
C HIS A 117 21.35 -13.20 -8.82
N ARG A 118 20.47 -14.21 -8.90
CA ARG A 118 20.33 -15.09 -10.08
C ARG A 118 19.45 -14.50 -11.17
N VAL A 119 18.51 -13.63 -10.82
CA VAL A 119 17.54 -13.02 -11.73
C VAL A 119 17.65 -11.49 -11.61
N PRO A 120 18.60 -10.85 -12.32
CA PRO A 120 18.84 -9.42 -12.20
C PRO A 120 17.61 -8.55 -12.45
N ALA A 121 16.67 -9.03 -13.27
CA ALA A 121 15.40 -8.33 -13.55
C ALA A 121 14.51 -8.13 -12.30
N LEU A 122 14.68 -8.93 -11.24
CA LEU A 122 13.92 -8.78 -9.98
C LEU A 122 14.56 -7.78 -9.01
N HIS A 123 15.85 -7.48 -9.17
CA HIS A 123 16.58 -6.59 -8.26
C HIS A 123 15.98 -5.17 -8.19
N PRO A 124 15.68 -4.49 -9.33
CA PRO A 124 15.02 -3.19 -9.30
C PRO A 124 13.67 -3.20 -8.57
N ASN A 125 12.92 -4.31 -8.63
CA ASN A 125 11.62 -4.43 -7.98
C ASN A 125 11.76 -4.47 -6.46
N ILE A 126 12.76 -5.20 -5.96
CA ILE A 126 13.08 -5.24 -4.53
C ILE A 126 13.48 -3.84 -4.04
N MET A 127 14.31 -3.13 -4.79
CA MET A 127 14.70 -1.75 -4.43
C MET A 127 13.50 -0.79 -4.43
N LYS A 128 12.59 -0.92 -5.40
CA LYS A 128 11.32 -0.16 -5.41
C LYS A 128 10.46 -0.47 -4.18
N ILE A 129 10.44 -1.70 -3.68
CA ILE A 129 9.72 -2.06 -2.45
C ILE A 129 10.28 -1.31 -1.25
N PHE A 130 11.60 -1.26 -1.09
CA PHE A 130 12.24 -0.51 0.00
C PHE A 130 12.00 0.99 -0.11
N GLY A 131 12.12 1.55 -1.32
CA GLY A 131 11.77 2.95 -1.59
C GLY A 131 10.32 3.27 -1.21
N ARG A 132 9.37 2.40 -1.60
CA ARG A 132 7.94 2.55 -1.25
C ARG A 132 7.70 2.46 0.26
N TYR A 133 8.38 1.56 0.97
CA TYR A 133 8.28 1.46 2.43
C TYR A 133 8.64 2.80 3.09
N ARG A 134 9.80 3.37 2.72
CA ARG A 134 10.26 4.66 3.26
C ARG A 134 9.35 5.83 2.89
N SER A 135 8.94 5.93 1.63
CA SER A 135 8.06 7.02 1.16
C SER A 135 6.66 6.96 1.78
N ARG A 136 6.15 5.76 2.10
CA ARG A 136 4.87 5.60 2.80
C ARG A 136 4.97 6.12 4.23
N ASP A 137 6.01 5.74 4.96
CA ASP A 137 6.22 6.18 6.34
C ASP A 137 6.29 7.71 6.45
N ALA A 138 7.12 8.36 5.62
CA ALA A 138 7.23 9.82 5.59
C ALA A 138 5.88 10.53 5.31
N ARG A 139 5.07 9.97 4.40
CA ARG A 139 3.77 10.55 4.05
C ARG A 139 2.71 10.33 5.12
N THR A 140 2.71 9.19 5.80
CA THR A 140 1.82 8.96 6.96
C THR A 140 2.11 9.99 8.05
N GLN A 141 3.39 10.27 8.32
CA GLN A 141 3.78 11.30 9.29
C GLN A 141 3.30 12.70 8.88
N PHE A 142 3.38 13.04 7.59
CA PHE A 142 2.84 14.30 7.06
C PHE A 142 1.31 14.42 7.25
N LEU A 143 0.56 13.39 6.83
CA LEU A 143 -0.91 13.38 6.94
C LEU A 143 -1.42 13.46 8.38
N ARG A 144 -0.63 13.01 9.37
CA ARG A 144 -0.96 13.12 10.80
C ARG A 144 -0.77 14.53 11.36
N ARG A 145 0.11 15.34 10.78
CA ARG A 145 0.54 16.64 11.34
C ARG A 145 -0.18 17.83 10.70
N GLU A 146 -0.46 17.78 9.41
CA GLU A 146 -0.82 18.97 8.63
C GLU A 146 -2.31 19.02 8.23
N GLY A 147 -2.90 20.21 8.37
CA GLY A 147 -4.22 20.55 7.84
C GLY A 147 -5.41 20.20 8.75
N SER A 148 -6.60 20.65 8.33
CA SER A 148 -7.85 20.37 9.04
C SER A 148 -8.26 18.89 8.93
N THR A 149 -9.21 18.45 9.77
CA THR A 149 -9.79 17.10 9.69
C THR A 149 -10.18 16.71 8.26
N ASP A 150 -10.81 17.62 7.51
CA ASP A 150 -11.25 17.38 6.15
C ASP A 150 -10.09 17.20 5.17
N VAL A 151 -9.03 18.00 5.32
CA VAL A 151 -7.82 17.90 4.49
C VAL A 151 -7.14 16.56 4.72
N ARG A 152 -7.01 16.14 5.99
CA ARG A 152 -6.34 14.87 6.35
C ARG A 152 -7.13 13.66 5.89
N VAL A 153 -8.46 13.67 6.03
CA VAL A 153 -9.33 12.61 5.50
C VAL A 153 -9.31 12.61 3.96
N ALA A 154 -9.31 13.78 3.31
CA ALA A 154 -9.19 13.84 1.86
C ALA A 154 -7.84 13.28 1.37
N GLY A 155 -6.72 13.67 2.00
CA GLY A 155 -5.40 13.15 1.67
C GLY A 155 -5.28 11.65 1.86
N PHE A 156 -5.92 11.10 2.90
CA PHE A 156 -6.07 9.66 3.09
C PHE A 156 -6.79 8.98 1.92
N LEU A 157 -7.92 9.53 1.46
CA LEU A 157 -8.65 8.95 0.32
C LEU A 157 -7.87 9.09 -1.00
N VAL A 158 -7.21 10.23 -1.23
CA VAL A 158 -6.35 10.45 -2.41
C VAL A 158 -5.25 9.40 -2.48
N ASP A 159 -4.66 9.03 -1.34
CA ASP A 159 -3.69 7.95 -1.30
C ASP A 159 -4.27 6.62 -1.81
N PHE A 160 -5.45 6.23 -1.32
CA PHE A 160 -6.10 5.00 -1.75
C PHE A 160 -6.48 5.04 -3.23
N CYS A 161 -7.02 6.16 -3.73
CA CYS A 161 -7.27 6.35 -5.16
C CYS A 161 -6.00 6.13 -6.00
N ARG A 162 -4.89 6.78 -5.62
CA ARG A 162 -3.61 6.66 -6.32
C ARG A 162 -3.11 5.22 -6.35
N ARG A 163 -3.21 4.49 -5.24
CA ARG A 163 -2.79 3.08 -5.17
C ARG A 163 -3.65 2.17 -6.05
N LEU A 164 -4.94 2.49 -6.25
CA LEU A 164 -5.82 1.75 -7.17
C LEU A 164 -5.51 2.09 -8.64
N GLU A 165 -5.25 3.37 -8.96
CA GLU A 165 -4.80 3.82 -10.29
C GLU A 165 -3.52 3.09 -10.72
N GLU A 166 -2.53 3.00 -9.82
CA GLU A 166 -1.27 2.26 -10.05
C GLU A 166 -1.49 0.78 -10.39
N ARG A 167 -2.69 0.25 -10.15
CA ARG A 167 -3.08 -1.15 -10.40
C ARG A 167 -4.09 -1.30 -11.53
N GLY A 168 -4.43 -0.22 -12.22
CA GLY A 168 -5.46 -0.21 -13.26
C GLY A 168 -6.87 -0.46 -12.73
N SER A 169 -7.11 -0.25 -11.44
CA SER A 169 -8.44 -0.36 -10.82
C SER A 169 -9.14 1.00 -10.80
N ASP A 170 -10.47 1.01 -10.71
CA ASP A 170 -11.27 2.24 -10.64
C ASP A 170 -10.95 3.03 -9.35
N PRO A 171 -10.33 4.23 -9.43
CA PRO A 171 -10.07 5.05 -8.26
C PRO A 171 -11.33 5.64 -7.62
N ALA A 172 -12.47 5.64 -8.33
CA ALA A 172 -13.71 6.21 -7.85
C ALA A 172 -14.46 5.31 -6.86
N SER A 173 -14.05 4.05 -6.72
CA SER A 173 -14.68 3.08 -5.82
C SER A 173 -13.68 2.47 -4.84
N LEU A 174 -13.62 3.05 -3.64
CA LEU A 174 -12.71 2.61 -2.59
C LEU A 174 -13.41 1.65 -1.64
N ARG A 175 -12.82 0.48 -1.40
CA ARG A 175 -13.23 -0.42 -0.33
C ARG A 175 -12.28 -0.28 0.85
N LEU A 176 -12.78 0.24 1.96
CA LEU A 176 -12.04 0.51 3.18
C LEU A 176 -12.50 -0.46 4.29
N PRO A 177 -11.81 -1.60 4.48
CA PRO A 177 -12.21 -2.60 5.46
C PRO A 177 -11.93 -2.19 6.92
N MET A 178 -11.05 -1.21 7.11
CA MET A 178 -10.69 -0.59 8.39
C MET A 178 -11.87 0.18 9.01
N SER A 179 -11.90 0.24 10.34
CA SER A 179 -12.93 0.98 11.07
C SER A 179 -12.63 2.49 11.10
N ARG A 180 -13.62 3.29 11.53
CA ARG A 180 -13.39 4.73 11.77
C ARG A 180 -12.39 4.98 12.90
N ALA A 181 -12.30 4.08 13.86
CA ALA A 181 -11.27 4.13 14.91
C ALA A 181 -9.88 3.88 14.33
N ASP A 182 -9.71 2.89 13.44
CA ASP A 182 -8.43 2.64 12.78
C ASP A 182 -8.00 3.83 11.90
N ILE A 183 -8.93 4.41 11.14
CA ILE A 183 -8.65 5.60 10.30
C ILE A 183 -8.32 6.80 11.20
N GLY A 184 -9.08 6.98 12.28
CA GLY A 184 -8.86 8.05 13.24
C GLY A 184 -7.48 7.94 13.86
N ASP A 185 -7.14 6.77 14.37
CA ASP A 185 -5.82 6.51 14.93
C ASP A 185 -4.71 6.76 13.90
N TYR A 186 -4.85 6.23 12.68
CA TYR A 186 -3.91 6.44 11.57
C TYR A 186 -3.70 7.93 11.22
N LEU A 187 -4.74 8.76 11.37
CA LEU A 187 -4.70 10.19 11.05
C LEU A 187 -4.48 11.08 12.29
N GLY A 188 -4.44 10.55 13.50
CA GLY A 188 -4.49 11.37 14.72
C GLY A 188 -5.80 12.16 14.84
N LEU A 189 -6.94 11.47 14.73
CA LEU A 189 -8.31 11.95 14.94
C LEU A 189 -9.08 10.99 15.82
N SER A 190 -10.15 11.48 16.43
CA SER A 190 -11.20 10.62 16.94
C SER A 190 -12.02 9.98 15.81
N ALA A 191 -12.65 8.83 16.10
CA ALA A 191 -13.57 8.17 15.17
C ALA A 191 -14.76 9.07 14.78
N ASP A 192 -15.22 9.93 15.71
CA ASP A 192 -16.29 10.91 15.49
C ASP A 192 -15.88 12.00 14.48
N GLU A 193 -14.68 12.57 14.62
CA GLU A 193 -14.16 13.55 13.67
C GLU A 193 -14.04 12.98 12.27
N VAL A 194 -13.57 11.74 12.14
CA VAL A 194 -13.56 11.01 10.86
C VAL A 194 -15.00 10.86 10.34
N GLY A 195 -15.94 10.43 11.20
CA GLY A 195 -17.39 10.41 10.94
C GLY A 195 -17.90 11.67 10.27
N LYS A 196 -17.69 12.81 10.95
CA LYS A 196 -18.12 14.15 10.53
C LYS A 196 -17.44 14.60 9.24
N ALA A 197 -16.15 14.34 9.07
CA ALA A 197 -15.44 14.67 7.83
C ALA A 197 -16.02 13.93 6.62
N PHE A 198 -16.33 12.63 6.76
CA PHE A 198 -16.99 11.88 5.69
C PHE A 198 -18.40 12.39 5.37
N ALA A 199 -19.17 12.82 6.37
CA ALA A 199 -20.47 13.45 6.14
C ALA A 199 -20.33 14.75 5.34
N ARG A 200 -19.41 15.64 5.74
CA ARG A 200 -19.10 16.89 5.02
C ARG A 200 -18.64 16.65 3.58
N LEU A 201 -17.82 15.63 3.34
CA LEU A 201 -17.44 15.24 1.97
C LEU A 201 -18.65 14.83 1.12
N GLY A 202 -19.63 14.18 1.74
CA GLY A 202 -20.90 13.80 1.11
C GLY A 202 -21.77 15.01 0.77
N GLU A 203 -21.94 15.93 1.72
CA GLU A 203 -22.68 17.20 1.55
C GLU A 203 -22.07 18.05 0.43
N ARG A 204 -20.74 18.06 0.31
CA ARG A 204 -20.01 18.78 -0.75
C ARG A 204 -20.01 18.06 -2.10
N GLY A 205 -20.63 16.89 -2.20
CA GLY A 205 -20.66 16.10 -3.43
C GLY A 205 -19.30 15.54 -3.85
N ILE A 206 -18.32 15.47 -2.94
CA ILE A 206 -16.96 15.00 -3.24
C ILE A 206 -16.87 13.48 -3.11
N ALA A 207 -17.37 12.92 -2.02
CA ALA A 207 -17.35 11.49 -1.78
C ALA A 207 -18.55 11.05 -0.94
N LYS A 208 -19.20 9.95 -1.33
CA LYS A 208 -20.31 9.34 -0.60
C LYS A 208 -19.85 8.05 0.06
N VAL A 209 -20.18 7.88 1.33
CA VAL A 209 -19.85 6.66 2.07
C VAL A 209 -21.07 5.75 2.15
N TRP A 210 -20.87 4.48 1.82
CA TRP A 210 -21.83 3.41 2.01
C TRP A 210 -21.17 2.20 2.67
N ARG A 211 -21.43 2.00 3.98
CA ARG A 211 -20.78 0.96 4.80
C ARG A 211 -19.25 1.07 4.72
N LYS A 212 -18.59 0.07 4.15
CA LYS A 212 -17.14 -0.03 3.93
C LYS A 212 -16.70 0.46 2.55
N THR A 213 -17.64 0.93 1.72
CA THR A 213 -17.37 1.41 0.37
C THR A 213 -17.50 2.92 0.34
N ILE A 214 -16.56 3.59 -0.34
CA ILE A 214 -16.58 5.02 -0.57
C ILE A 214 -16.58 5.25 -2.06
N LYS A 215 -17.64 5.90 -2.54
CA LYS A 215 -17.74 6.35 -3.92
C LYS A 215 -17.21 7.77 -4.00
N VAL A 216 -16.07 7.97 -4.64
CA VAL A 216 -15.51 9.29 -4.92
C VAL A 216 -16.24 9.84 -6.14
N SER A 217 -17.08 10.85 -5.91
CA SER A 217 -17.87 11.51 -6.96
C SER A 217 -17.03 12.52 -7.75
N SER A 218 -16.01 13.12 -7.12
CA SER A 218 -15.09 14.06 -7.77
C SER A 218 -13.67 13.84 -7.26
N ILE A 219 -12.85 13.16 -8.07
CA ILE A 219 -11.42 12.95 -7.77
C ILE A 219 -10.69 14.29 -7.73
N GLU A 220 -11.01 15.20 -8.63
CA GLU A 220 -10.44 16.55 -8.66
C GLU A 220 -10.81 17.33 -7.40
N GLY A 221 -12.08 17.36 -7.00
CA GLY A 221 -12.52 18.04 -5.78
C GLY A 221 -11.86 17.44 -4.52
N LEU A 222 -11.65 16.12 -4.51
CA LEU A 222 -10.94 15.42 -3.45
C LEU A 222 -9.46 15.81 -3.40
N ARG A 223 -8.76 15.83 -4.55
CA ARG A 223 -7.35 16.26 -4.67
C ARG A 223 -7.18 17.73 -4.28
N SER A 224 -8.06 18.61 -4.74
CA SER A 224 -8.05 20.04 -4.40
C SER A 224 -8.27 20.29 -2.91
N LEU A 225 -9.15 19.50 -2.26
CA LEU A 225 -9.33 19.57 -0.81
C LEU A 225 -8.09 19.04 -0.06
N ALA A 226 -7.51 17.93 -0.51
CA ALA A 226 -6.31 17.36 0.10
C ALA A 226 -5.09 18.27 -0.04
N ALA A 227 -5.00 19.05 -1.12
CA ALA A 227 -3.96 20.06 -1.31
C ALA A 227 -4.14 21.29 -0.41
N GLY A 228 -5.33 21.46 0.18
CA GLY A 228 -5.73 22.66 0.91
C GLY A 228 -5.81 23.88 -0.01
N ARG A 229 -6.46 24.96 0.45
CA ARG A 229 -6.23 26.30 -0.13
C ARG A 229 -4.83 26.80 0.26
N ALA A 230 -3.79 26.01 0.01
CA ALA A 230 -2.41 26.43 0.11
C ALA A 230 -1.96 26.87 -1.29
N GLY A 231 -1.87 28.19 -1.48
CA GLY A 231 -1.02 28.70 -2.55
C GLY A 231 0.38 28.11 -2.38
N ARG A 232 0.95 27.61 -3.49
CA ARG A 232 2.35 27.20 -3.66
C ARG A 232 2.85 26.18 -2.63
N GLY A 233 2.79 24.89 -2.96
CA GLY A 233 3.59 23.93 -2.18
C GLY A 233 3.23 22.45 -2.23
N LEU A 234 2.41 21.97 -3.17
CA LEU A 234 2.43 20.56 -3.56
C LEU A 234 2.84 20.52 -5.03
N ALA A 235 4.14 20.71 -5.27
CA ALA A 235 4.71 20.11 -6.46
C ALA A 235 4.51 18.61 -6.28
N THR A 236 3.62 18.01 -7.06
CA THR A 236 3.78 16.62 -7.47
C THR A 236 5.25 16.48 -7.85
N PRO A 237 6.08 15.64 -7.21
CA PRO A 237 7.42 15.41 -7.72
C PRO A 237 7.21 14.85 -9.12
N ALA A 238 7.62 15.60 -10.14
CA ALA A 238 7.50 15.28 -11.55
C ALA A 238 8.40 14.09 -11.97
N VAL A 239 8.66 13.13 -11.06
CA VAL A 239 9.57 12.00 -11.24
C VAL A 239 8.80 10.69 -11.47
N LEU A 240 7.58 10.77 -12.02
CA LEU A 240 6.84 9.60 -12.51
C LEU A 240 6.47 9.71 -14.00
N ALA A 241 6.99 10.71 -14.70
CA ALA A 241 6.99 10.74 -16.15
C ALA A 241 8.43 10.57 -16.64
N THR A 242 8.85 9.32 -16.83
CA THR A 242 10.00 9.00 -17.69
C THR A 242 9.55 7.89 -18.63
N ASP A 243 9.17 8.35 -19.82
CA ASP A 243 9.54 7.83 -21.13
C ASP A 243 9.36 6.33 -21.38
N GLY A 244 8.29 6.02 -22.12
CA GLY A 244 8.26 4.82 -22.95
C GLY A 244 9.39 4.87 -23.98
N PRO A 245 9.96 3.72 -24.37
CA PRO A 245 11.09 3.70 -25.27
C PRO A 245 10.66 4.23 -26.64
N SER A 246 11.26 5.36 -27.04
CA SER A 246 11.38 5.79 -28.42
C SER A 246 11.97 4.65 -29.24
N GLN A 247 11.19 4.09 -30.16
CA GLN A 247 11.71 3.24 -31.22
C GLN A 247 12.43 4.15 -32.23
N GLU A 248 13.75 4.16 -32.15
CA GLU A 248 14.61 4.57 -33.26
C GLU A 248 14.88 3.36 -34.17
N GLY A 249 14.50 3.52 -35.43
CA GLY A 249 15.37 3.14 -36.56
C GLY A 249 15.04 1.83 -37.28
N ALA A 250 14.37 1.94 -38.42
CA ALA A 250 14.77 1.21 -39.64
C ALA A 250 14.15 1.88 -40.88
N HIS A 251 14.78 2.97 -41.34
CA HIS A 251 14.75 3.32 -42.76
C HIS A 251 15.96 2.65 -43.40
N HIS A 252 15.73 1.61 -44.21
CA HIS A 252 16.70 1.14 -45.19
C HIS A 252 15.96 0.54 -46.38
N GLU A 253 15.95 1.27 -47.49
CA GLU A 253 15.90 0.76 -48.86
C GLU A 253 16.26 1.93 -49.82
N PRO A 254 16.74 1.65 -51.04
CA PRO A 254 17.21 0.38 -51.60
C PRO A 254 18.71 0.36 -51.94
#